data_AF-A0A537YY06-F1
#
_entry.id   AF-A0A537YY06-F1
#
_cell.length_a   1.000
_cell.length_b   1.000
_cell.length_c   1.000
_cell.angle_alpha   90.00
_cell.angle_beta   90.00
_cell.angle_gamma   90.00
#
_symmetry.space_group_name_H-M   'P 1'
#
loop_
_entity.id
_entity.type
_entity.pdbx_description
1 polymer ?
#
loop_
_entity_poly.entity_id
_entity_poly.type
_entity_poly.pdbx_seq_one_letter_code
_entity_poly.pdbx_strand_id
1 'polypeptide(L)'
;VATIVDALVLARSAFHHSMNYRSVVLYGHGREVTDADELVTAARAITHHVLPGREAEARMPTAEEFKQTILFAIPIAEASAKVRTGPPKDDAADLELPIWAGLLPLETSGGPPAPSPDLLQGIAVPAHVAQPRRP
;
A
#
# COMPACT_ATOMS: atom_id res chain seq x y z
N VAL A 1 -3.17 11.44 -1.72
CA VAL A 1 -4.30 10.52 -1.43
C VAL A 1 -3.78 9.11 -1.39
N ALA A 2 -4.25 8.29 -0.46
CA ALA A 2 -3.97 6.85 -0.41
C ALA A 2 -5.31 6.11 -0.40
N THR A 3 -5.44 5.07 -1.23
CA THR A 3 -6.67 4.30 -1.37
C THR A 3 -6.37 2.82 -1.42
N ILE A 4 -7.14 2.03 -0.66
CA ILE A 4 -7.14 0.58 -0.70
C ILE A 4 -8.53 0.15 -1.16
N VAL A 5 -8.60 -0.61 -2.24
CA VAL A 5 -9.85 -1.23 -2.72
C VAL A 5 -9.95 -2.62 -2.14
N ASP A 6 -11.02 -2.88 -1.39
CA ASP A 6 -11.23 -4.12 -0.64
C ASP A 6 -12.19 -5.09 -1.37
N ALA A 7 -13.12 -4.58 -2.19
CA ALA A 7 -13.98 -5.42 -3.04
C ALA A 7 -14.63 -4.63 -4.17
N LEU A 8 -14.99 -5.30 -5.27
CA LEU A 8 -16.02 -4.78 -6.18
C LEU A 8 -17.41 -5.10 -5.60
N VAL A 9 -18.34 -4.17 -5.74
CA VAL A 9 -19.74 -4.35 -5.36
C VAL A 9 -20.58 -4.43 -6.60
N LEU A 10 -21.06 -5.63 -6.88
CA LEU A 10 -21.73 -6.00 -8.11
C LEU A 10 -23.23 -6.10 -7.84
N ALA A 11 -23.95 -4.99 -8.03
CA ALA A 11 -25.41 -4.90 -8.04
C ALA A 11 -26.07 -5.57 -9.26
N ARG A 12 -27.40 -5.68 -9.26
CA ARG A 12 -28.18 -6.18 -10.41
C ARG A 12 -28.31 -5.14 -11.50
N SER A 13 -28.44 -3.87 -11.12
CA SER A 13 -28.35 -2.72 -12.02
C SER A 13 -26.92 -2.19 -12.06
N ALA A 14 -26.40 -1.94 -13.27
CA ALA A 14 -25.07 -1.38 -13.46
C ALA A 14 -24.90 -0.01 -12.77
N PHE A 15 -25.99 0.74 -12.60
CA PHE A 15 -25.97 2.03 -11.89
C PHE A 15 -25.60 1.90 -10.41
N HIS A 16 -25.97 0.78 -9.78
CA HIS A 16 -25.70 0.52 -8.37
C HIS A 16 -24.39 -0.23 -8.12
N HIS A 17 -23.61 -0.50 -9.18
CA HIS A 17 -22.25 -1.00 -9.02
C HIS A 17 -21.39 -0.01 -8.22
N SER A 18 -20.49 -0.54 -7.42
CA SER A 18 -19.60 0.27 -6.59
C SER A 18 -18.37 -0.52 -6.18
N MET A 19 -17.68 -0.06 -5.13
CA MET A 19 -16.53 -0.72 -4.53
C MET A 19 -16.56 -0.55 -3.02
N ASN A 20 -16.10 -1.56 -2.29
CA ASN A 20 -15.70 -1.38 -0.90
C ASN A 20 -14.24 -0.91 -0.89
N TYR A 21 -13.95 0.13 -0.12
CA TYR A 21 -12.65 0.78 -0.10
C TYR A 21 -12.44 1.59 1.17
N ARG A 22 -11.17 1.88 1.44
CA ARG A 22 -10.70 2.82 2.46
C ARG A 22 -9.79 3.83 1.77
N SER A 23 -10.10 5.13 1.91
CA SER A 23 -9.30 6.19 1.29
C SER A 23 -9.07 7.34 2.26
N VAL A 24 -7.88 7.93 2.20
CA VAL A 24 -7.50 9.12 2.95
C VAL A 24 -6.82 10.14 2.05
N VAL A 25 -7.23 11.40 2.18
CA VAL A 25 -6.56 12.57 1.60
C VAL A 25 -5.92 13.32 2.77
N LEU A 26 -4.60 13.52 2.70
CA LEU A 26 -3.87 14.35 3.64
C LEU A 26 -3.64 15.73 3.02
N TYR A 27 -3.80 16.77 3.83
CA TYR A 27 -3.53 18.16 3.46
C TYR A 27 -2.37 18.69 4.29
N GLY A 28 -1.54 19.52 3.68
CA GLY A 28 -0.42 20.15 4.36
C GLY A 28 0.72 20.51 3.41
N HIS A 29 1.72 21.16 3.98
CA HIS A 29 2.97 21.46 3.29
C HIS A 29 4.03 20.46 3.74
N GLY A 30 4.65 19.78 2.78
CA GLY A 30 5.83 18.98 3.07
C GLY A 30 7.02 19.88 3.34
N ARG A 31 7.87 19.48 4.28
CA ARG A 31 9.23 20.04 4.38
C ARG A 31 10.23 19.07 3.80
N GLU A 32 11.28 19.61 3.22
CA GLU A 32 12.45 18.83 2.87
C GLU A 32 13.16 18.33 4.14
N VAL A 33 13.59 17.08 4.09
CA VAL A 33 14.44 16.46 5.11
C VAL A 33 15.89 16.66 4.68
N THR A 34 16.58 17.58 5.34
CA THR A 34 17.97 17.96 5.03
C THR A 34 18.97 17.57 6.11
N ASP A 35 18.48 17.29 7.33
CA ASP A 35 19.31 16.82 8.43
C ASP A 35 19.83 15.41 8.16
N ALA A 36 21.13 15.18 8.40
CA ALA A 36 21.78 13.93 8.04
C ALA A 36 21.28 12.74 8.87
N ASP A 37 21.02 12.93 10.17
CA ASP A 37 20.54 11.88 11.05
C ASP A 37 19.05 11.56 10.76
N GLU A 38 18.28 12.59 10.43
CA GLU A 38 16.89 12.43 9.98
C GLU A 38 16.80 11.71 8.63
N LEU A 39 17.69 11.99 7.68
CA LEU A 39 17.76 11.28 6.40
C LEU A 39 17.96 9.77 6.60
N VAL A 40 18.90 9.38 7.47
CA VAL A 40 19.14 7.97 7.80
C VAL A 40 17.93 7.36 8.50
N THR A 41 17.32 8.08 9.44
CA THR A 41 16.13 7.63 10.16
C THR A 41 14.94 7.42 9.21
N ALA A 42 14.71 8.36 8.29
CA ALA A 42 13.68 8.29 7.28
C ALA A 42 13.92 7.14 6.30
N ALA A 43 15.15 6.96 5.81
CA ALA A 43 15.50 5.85 4.92
C ALA A 43 15.26 4.48 5.59
N ARG A 44 15.61 4.34 6.88
CA ARG A 44 15.32 3.14 7.67
C ARG A 44 13.81 2.92 7.82
N ALA A 45 13.06 3.96 8.19
CA ALA A 45 11.62 3.89 8.38
C ALA A 45 10.88 3.51 7.09
N ILE A 46 11.26 4.10 5.96
CA ILE A 46 10.70 3.77 4.63
C ILE A 46 11.03 2.32 4.27
N THR A 47 12.29 1.89 4.44
CA THR A 47 12.70 0.51 4.13
C THR A 47 11.96 -0.50 5.01
N HIS A 48 11.87 -0.24 6.31
CA HIS A 48 11.12 -1.07 7.26
C HIS A 48 9.63 -1.12 6.91
N HIS A 49 9.03 0.02 6.55
CA HIS A 49 7.63 0.08 6.15
C HIS A 49 7.37 -0.77 4.91
N VAL A 50 8.26 -0.78 3.91
CA VAL A 50 8.10 -1.61 2.71
C VAL A 50 8.26 -3.10 3.02
N LEU A 51 9.30 -3.46 3.77
CA LEU A 51 9.56 -4.84 4.17
C LEU A 51 10.27 -4.88 5.53
N PRO A 52 9.56 -5.23 6.62
CA PRO A 52 10.14 -5.28 7.95
C PRO A 52 11.36 -6.19 8.03
N GLY A 53 12.47 -5.69 8.57
CA GLY A 53 13.74 -6.39 8.71
C GLY A 53 14.73 -6.07 7.58
N ARG A 54 14.26 -5.53 6.45
CA ARG A 54 15.11 -5.19 5.31
C ARG A 54 16.06 -4.04 5.62
N GLU A 55 15.68 -3.13 6.52
CA GLU A 55 16.49 -2.00 6.98
C GLU A 55 17.73 -2.41 7.79
N ALA A 56 17.74 -3.64 8.31
CA ALA A 56 18.89 -4.22 9.02
C ALA A 56 19.77 -5.08 8.10
N GLU A 57 19.19 -5.66 7.04
CA GLU A 57 19.89 -6.52 6.08
C GLU A 57 20.54 -5.71 4.95
N ALA A 58 19.81 -4.77 4.36
CA ALA A 58 20.31 -3.94 3.28
C ALA A 58 21.18 -2.80 3.81
N ARG A 59 22.26 -2.47 3.08
CA ARG A 59 23.07 -1.29 3.37
C ARG A 59 22.22 -0.02 3.20
N MET A 60 22.22 0.85 4.21
CA MET A 60 21.57 2.17 4.15
C MET A 60 22.26 3.10 3.15
N PRO A 61 21.53 4.08 2.56
CA PRO A 61 22.08 4.98 1.56
C PRO A 61 23.33 5.71 2.03
N THR A 62 24.28 5.90 1.13
CA THR A 62 25.48 6.71 1.31
C THR A 62 25.13 8.20 1.19
N ALA A 63 26.06 9.06 1.63
CA ALA A 63 25.93 10.49 1.45
C ALA A 63 25.76 10.91 -0.02
N GLU A 64 26.40 10.19 -0.96
CA GLU A 64 26.26 10.49 -2.39
C GLU A 64 24.88 10.08 -2.94
N GLU A 65 24.36 8.92 -2.50
CA GLU A 65 23.01 8.48 -2.86
C GLU A 65 21.93 9.43 -2.30
N PHE A 66 22.15 10.00 -1.11
CA PHE A 66 21.26 11.03 -0.56
C PHE A 66 21.29 12.34 -1.36
N LYS A 67 22.42 12.75 -1.96
CA LYS A 67 22.43 13.93 -2.85
C LYS A 67 21.60 13.75 -4.11
N GLN A 68 21.36 12.50 -4.51
CA GLN A 68 20.54 12.16 -5.67
C GLN A 68 19.06 11.99 -5.34
N THR A 69 18.68 12.04 -4.05
CA THR A 69 17.33 11.72 -3.57
C THR A 69 16.86 12.72 -2.53
N ILE A 70 15.79 13.48 -2.84
CA ILE A 70 15.16 14.39 -1.88
C ILE A 70 14.06 13.67 -1.11
N LEU A 71 14.12 13.69 0.22
CA LEU A 71 13.06 13.17 1.09
C LEU A 71 12.19 14.32 1.62
N PHE A 72 10.87 14.14 1.61
CA PHE A 72 9.92 15.07 2.17
C PHE A 72 9.16 14.44 3.34
N ALA A 73 9.00 15.21 4.41
CA ALA A 73 8.14 14.87 5.54
C ALA A 73 6.89 15.75 5.53
N ILE A 74 5.71 15.14 5.61
CA ILE A 74 4.42 15.84 5.71
C ILE A 74 3.81 15.49 7.06
N PRO A 75 3.59 16.48 7.96
CA PRO A 75 2.86 16.25 9.19
C PRO A 75 1.43 15.80 8.89
N ILE A 76 0.96 14.75 9.56
CA ILE A 76 -0.44 14.29 9.45
C ILE A 76 -1.30 15.13 10.40
N ALA A 77 -1.47 16.41 10.09
CA ALA A 77 -2.23 17.36 10.90
C ALA A 77 -3.68 17.53 10.43
N GLU A 78 -3.91 17.46 9.10
CA GLU A 78 -5.23 17.61 8.50
C GLU A 78 -5.48 16.50 7.47
N ALA A 79 -6.64 15.85 7.57
CA ALA A 79 -7.00 14.72 6.73
C ALA A 79 -8.52 14.62 6.53
N SER A 80 -8.92 14.10 5.36
CA SER A 80 -10.28 13.61 5.11
C SER A 80 -10.22 12.13 4.74
N ALA A 81 -11.06 11.32 5.37
CA ALA A 81 -11.12 9.88 5.14
C ALA A 81 -12.53 9.43 4.78
N LYS A 82 -12.63 8.43 3.89
CA LYS A 82 -13.88 7.80 3.52
C LYS A 82 -13.72 6.29 3.47
N VAL A 83 -14.70 5.61 4.05
CA VAL A 83 -14.79 4.15 4.04
C VAL A 83 -16.14 3.76 3.46
N ARG A 84 -16.14 2.79 2.55
CA ARG A 84 -17.36 2.12 2.09
C ARG A 84 -17.20 0.63 2.30
N THR A 85 -18.16 0.02 2.98
CA THR A 85 -18.28 -1.43 3.19
C THR A 85 -19.72 -1.87 2.93
N GLY A 86 -19.92 -3.19 2.86
CA GLY A 86 -21.25 -3.79 2.75
C GLY A 86 -21.65 -4.22 1.32
N PRO A 87 -22.82 -4.86 1.19
CA PRO A 87 -23.31 -5.44 -0.06
C PRO A 87 -23.80 -4.38 -1.07
N PRO A 88 -24.19 -4.80 -2.29
CA PRO A 88 -24.97 -3.96 -3.20
C PRO A 88 -26.26 -3.45 -2.57
N LYS A 89 -26.75 -2.29 -3.05
CA LYS A 89 -28.04 -1.71 -2.65
C LYS A 89 -28.89 -1.53 -3.90
N ASP A 90 -29.54 -2.60 -4.32
CA ASP A 90 -30.47 -2.58 -5.46
C ASP A 90 -31.78 -1.89 -5.09
N ASP A 91 -32.42 -1.27 -6.08
CA ASP A 91 -33.79 -0.77 -5.92
C ASP A 91 -34.79 -1.93 -5.87
N ALA A 92 -35.95 -1.71 -5.25
CA ALA A 92 -36.96 -2.76 -5.08
C ALA A 92 -37.40 -3.41 -6.41
N ALA A 93 -37.45 -2.62 -7.48
CA ALA A 93 -37.81 -3.08 -8.82
C ALA A 93 -36.78 -4.06 -9.43
N ASP A 94 -35.53 -4.02 -8.97
CA ASP A 94 -34.44 -4.84 -9.51
C ASP A 94 -34.29 -6.18 -8.76
N LEU A 95 -34.90 -6.34 -7.59
CA LEU A 95 -34.67 -7.49 -6.70
C LEU A 95 -35.07 -8.84 -7.32
N GLU A 96 -36.09 -8.84 -8.19
CA GLU A 96 -36.59 -10.03 -8.89
C GLU A 96 -35.85 -10.31 -10.20
N LEU A 97 -34.94 -9.44 -10.63
CA LEU A 97 -34.13 -9.69 -11.84
C LEU A 97 -33.27 -10.95 -11.61
N PRO A 98 -33.21 -11.88 -12.59
CA PRO A 98 -32.43 -13.11 -12.49
C PRO A 98 -30.94 -12.86 -12.76
N ILE A 99 -30.36 -11.87 -12.06
CA ILE A 99 -28.97 -11.42 -12.16
C ILE A 99 -28.29 -11.66 -10.81
N TRP A 100 -27.09 -12.23 -10.85
CA TRP A 100 -26.29 -12.40 -9.64
C TRP A 100 -25.83 -11.04 -9.10
N ALA A 101 -25.94 -10.86 -7.78
CA ALA A 101 -25.44 -9.68 -7.09
C ALA A 101 -24.66 -10.07 -5.84
N GLY A 102 -23.56 -9.36 -5.58
CA GLY A 102 -22.68 -9.68 -4.47
C GLY A 102 -21.41 -8.84 -4.44
N LEU A 103 -20.43 -9.38 -3.73
CA LEU A 103 -19.11 -8.78 -3.60
C LEU A 103 -18.08 -9.66 -4.31
N LEU A 104 -17.14 -9.04 -5.01
CA LEU A 104 -15.89 -9.68 -5.41
C LEU A 104 -14.76 -9.10 -4.54
N PRO A 105 -14.37 -9.77 -3.44
CA PRO A 105 -13.25 -9.33 -2.60
C PRO A 105 -11.97 -9.20 -3.42
N LEU A 106 -11.21 -8.14 -3.17
CA LEU A 106 -9.93 -7.89 -3.79
C LEU A 106 -8.86 -7.84 -2.70
N GLU A 107 -7.85 -8.69 -2.84
CA GLU A 107 -6.71 -8.74 -1.93
C GLU A 107 -5.43 -8.46 -2.70
N THR A 108 -4.50 -7.75 -2.05
CA THR A 108 -3.13 -7.58 -2.56
C THR A 108 -2.20 -8.36 -1.66
N SER A 109 -1.52 -9.35 -2.24
CA SER A 109 -0.58 -10.22 -1.53
C SER A 109 0.79 -10.21 -2.21
N GLY A 110 1.84 -10.50 -1.43
CA GLY A 110 3.18 -10.70 -1.96
C GLY A 110 3.27 -12.02 -2.72
N GLY A 111 3.92 -12.00 -3.88
CA GLY A 111 4.25 -13.21 -4.63
C GLY A 111 5.46 -13.95 -4.07
N PRO A 112 5.78 -15.14 -4.63
CA PRO A 112 6.99 -15.87 -4.25
C PRO A 112 8.26 -15.06 -4.60
N PRO A 113 9.26 -14.98 -3.72
CA PRO A 113 10.52 -14.29 -4.01
C PRO A 113 11.24 -14.93 -5.20
N ALA A 114 11.69 -14.10 -6.14
CA ALA A 114 12.52 -14.51 -7.26
C ALA A 114 13.94 -13.93 -7.09
N PRO A 115 14.99 -14.78 -7.01
CA PRO A 115 16.36 -14.29 -6.87
C PRO A 115 16.82 -13.57 -8.14
N SER A 116 17.68 -12.57 -7.96
CA SER A 116 18.33 -11.89 -9.08
C SER A 116 19.25 -12.87 -9.84
N PRO A 117 19.35 -12.80 -11.18
CA PRO A 117 20.23 -13.67 -11.96
C PRO A 117 21.72 -13.58 -11.59
N ASP A 118 22.15 -12.44 -11.03
CA ASP A 118 23.51 -12.15 -10.59
C ASP A 118 23.71 -12.35 -9.07
N LEU A 119 22.73 -12.93 -8.37
CA LEU A 119 22.87 -13.22 -6.95
C LEU A 119 24.00 -14.24 -6.74
N LEU A 120 24.93 -13.89 -5.86
CA LEU A 120 26.05 -14.78 -5.53
C LEU A 120 25.54 -16.14 -5.03
N GLN A 121 26.23 -17.20 -5.44
CA GLN A 121 25.88 -18.56 -5.03
C GLN A 121 25.92 -18.71 -3.50
N GLY A 122 24.97 -19.48 -2.97
CA GLY A 122 24.87 -19.77 -1.53
C GLY A 122 24.11 -18.73 -0.71
N ILE A 123 23.67 -17.61 -1.31
CA ILE A 123 22.77 -16.66 -0.62
C ILE A 123 21.34 -17.20 -0.66
N ALA A 124 20.84 -17.62 0.49
CA ALA A 124 19.46 -18.05 0.65
C ALA A 124 18.50 -16.86 0.76
N VAL A 125 17.22 -17.09 0.44
CA VAL A 125 16.16 -16.09 0.67
C VAL A 125 16.02 -15.83 2.18
N PRO A 126 16.13 -14.59 2.65
CA PRO A 126 15.95 -14.27 4.07
C PRO A 126 14.54 -14.62 4.57
N ALA A 127 14.42 -15.05 5.83
CA ALA A 127 13.13 -15.46 6.40
C ALA A 127 12.06 -14.36 6.35
N HIS A 128 12.44 -13.09 6.55
CA HIS A 128 11.53 -11.95 6.49
C HIS A 128 11.07 -11.61 5.05
N VAL A 129 11.80 -12.07 4.03
CA VAL A 129 11.41 -11.99 2.61
C VAL A 129 10.52 -13.17 2.21
N ALA A 130 10.74 -14.35 2.80
CA ALA A 130 9.99 -15.56 2.49
C ALA A 130 8.52 -15.53 2.95
N GLN A 131 8.17 -14.63 3.88
CA GLN A 131 6.80 -14.41 4.36
C GLN A 131 6.39 -12.95 4.18
N PRO A 132 6.24 -12.46 2.93
CA PRO A 132 5.96 -11.07 2.69
C PRO A 132 4.57 -10.73 3.24
N ARG A 133 4.53 -9.91 4.30
CA ARG A 133 3.30 -9.29 4.77
C ARG A 133 3.17 -7.93 4.13
N ARG A 134 1.96 -7.61 3.67
CA ARG A 134 1.66 -6.25 3.23
C ARG A 134 1.73 -5.31 4.45
N PRO A 135 2.40 -4.15 4.36
CA PRO A 135 2.29 -3.10 5.37
C PRO A 135 0.92 -2.42 5.40
#